data_AF-A0A9D1ZV75-F1
#
_entry.id   AF-A0A9D1ZV75-F1
#
_cell.length_a   1.000
_cell.length_b   1.000
_cell.length_c   1.000
_cell.angle_alpha   90.00
_cell.angle_beta   90.00
_cell.angle_gamma   90.00
#
_symmetry.space_group_name_H-M   'P 1'
#
loop_
_entity.id
_entity.type
_entity.pdbx_description
1 polymer ?
#
loop_
_entity_poly.entity_id
_entity_poly.type
_entity_poly.pdbx_seq_one_letter_code
_entity_poly.pdbx_strand_id
1 'polypeptide(L)'
;MIKQGKVKKYKFAVKAFSIFASIVMIASITIITSACSFLPKYSNPESIDIDGETYMTGFYENLWVEGIVFGEDDIPDFETKYHIWWKVENAPFDMYCAQNKEALWWNPAIYCKKSQLDTVKNYYEDADNFNYYAGLYGDSNKDSRILLDGNLNYSFLEEAIVLNMQIKANLEKGSLTGKEDFSDIEVHVPSDEILPVQPVLYRISKDGFFTTIQNSWIVTKKEIFIEGMYDGEAEQSYTAYKISSESNEYILKLLSENGII
;
A
#
# COMPACT_ATOMS: atom_id res chain seq x y z
N MET A 1 1.49 38.02 -54.77
CA MET A 1 0.83 36.74 -55.08
C MET A 1 1.41 35.63 -54.20
N ILE A 2 1.08 35.60 -52.90
CA ILE A 2 1.57 34.57 -51.94
C ILE A 2 0.40 34.24 -51.00
N LYS A 3 -0.62 33.49 -51.44
CA LYS A 3 -1.72 33.11 -50.53
C LYS A 3 -2.28 31.68 -50.70
N GLN A 4 -1.94 30.92 -51.75
CA GLN A 4 -2.52 29.59 -51.93
C GLN A 4 -1.70 28.42 -51.36
N GLY A 5 -0.37 28.53 -51.26
CA GLY A 5 0.50 27.44 -50.77
C GLY A 5 0.43 27.22 -49.25
N LYS A 6 0.34 28.29 -48.45
CA LYS A 6 0.30 28.19 -46.97
C LYS A 6 -1.02 27.62 -46.45
N VAL A 7 -2.15 27.93 -47.09
CA VAL A 7 -3.49 27.48 -46.65
C VAL A 7 -3.69 25.98 -46.88
N LYS A 8 -3.13 25.40 -47.96
CA LYS A 8 -3.17 23.95 -48.21
C LYS A 8 -2.33 23.16 -47.19
N LYS A 9 -1.12 23.63 -46.86
CA LYS A 9 -0.28 22.99 -45.81
C LYS A 9 -0.96 23.03 -44.44
N TYR A 10 -1.62 24.13 -44.09
CA TYR A 10 -2.31 24.28 -42.81
C TYR A 10 -3.52 23.34 -42.68
N LYS A 11 -4.32 23.19 -43.74
CA LYS A 11 -5.47 22.25 -43.74
C LYS A 11 -5.03 20.78 -43.67
N PHE A 12 -3.88 20.43 -44.27
CA PHE A 12 -3.35 19.07 -44.21
C PHE A 12 -2.78 18.74 -42.83
N ALA A 13 -2.07 19.68 -42.20
CA ALA A 13 -1.57 19.55 -40.83
C ALA A 13 -2.71 19.39 -39.80
N VAL A 14 -3.81 20.15 -39.93
CA VAL A 14 -4.97 20.04 -39.03
C VAL A 14 -5.70 18.70 -39.17
N LYS A 15 -5.84 18.16 -40.39
CA LYS A 15 -6.41 16.82 -40.61
C LYS A 15 -5.52 15.69 -40.10
N ALA A 16 -4.20 15.80 -40.26
CA ALA A 16 -3.26 14.83 -39.72
C ALA A 16 -3.25 14.86 -38.19
N PHE A 17 -3.33 16.06 -37.59
CA PHE A 17 -3.38 16.24 -36.14
C PHE A 17 -4.69 15.72 -35.54
N SER A 18 -5.83 15.88 -36.23
CA SER A 18 -7.11 15.35 -35.74
C SER A 18 -7.14 13.81 -35.78
N ILE A 19 -6.58 13.19 -36.82
CA ILE A 19 -6.48 11.72 -36.91
C ILE A 19 -5.52 11.19 -35.83
N PHE A 20 -4.40 11.87 -35.59
CA PHE A 20 -3.46 11.50 -34.53
C PHE A 20 -4.08 11.65 -33.14
N ALA A 21 -4.81 12.73 -32.89
CA ALA A 21 -5.55 12.94 -31.64
C ALA A 21 -6.65 11.90 -31.40
N SER A 22 -7.35 11.46 -32.45
CA SER A 22 -8.34 10.39 -32.36
C SER A 22 -7.70 9.02 -32.08
N ILE A 23 -6.53 8.72 -32.66
CA ILE A 23 -5.79 7.48 -32.38
C ILE A 23 -5.24 7.47 -30.95
N VAL A 24 -4.73 8.61 -30.47
CA VAL A 24 -4.25 8.76 -29.08
C VAL A 24 -5.41 8.61 -28.09
N MET A 25 -6.58 9.22 -28.33
CA MET A 25 -7.76 9.03 -27.48
C MET A 25 -8.24 7.58 -27.41
N ILE A 26 -8.25 6.86 -28.55
CA ILE A 26 -8.66 5.45 -28.57
C ILE A 26 -7.67 4.59 -27.79
N ALA A 27 -6.36 4.87 -27.90
CA ALA A 27 -5.33 4.20 -27.11
C ALA A 27 -5.49 4.45 -25.60
N SER A 28 -5.81 5.69 -25.20
CA SER A 28 -6.10 6.05 -23.80
C SER A 28 -7.32 5.32 -23.24
N ILE A 29 -8.38 5.17 -24.04
CA ILE A 29 -9.61 4.48 -23.62
C ILE A 29 -9.37 2.98 -23.47
N THR A 30 -8.55 2.35 -24.32
CA THR A 30 -8.13 0.95 -24.14
C THR A 30 -7.26 0.73 -22.91
N ILE A 31 -6.43 1.70 -22.50
CA ILE A 31 -5.62 1.58 -21.28
C ILE A 31 -6.53 1.68 -20.05
N ILE A 32 -7.52 2.58 -20.07
CA ILE A 32 -8.46 2.76 -18.94
C ILE A 32 -9.44 1.58 -18.83
N THR A 33 -9.88 0.97 -19.93
CA THR A 33 -10.69 -0.27 -19.86
C THR A 33 -9.85 -1.51 -19.56
N SER A 34 -8.53 -1.49 -19.82
CA SER A 34 -7.62 -2.58 -19.43
C SER A 34 -7.31 -2.60 -17.94
N ALA A 35 -7.43 -1.46 -17.24
CA ALA A 35 -7.17 -1.38 -15.80
C ALA A 35 -8.07 -2.33 -14.99
N CYS A 36 -9.34 -2.48 -15.38
CA CYS A 36 -10.27 -3.44 -14.77
C CYS A 36 -10.04 -4.90 -15.20
N SER A 37 -9.24 -5.16 -16.24
CA SER A 37 -8.88 -6.52 -16.66
C SER A 37 -7.62 -7.08 -15.96
N PHE A 38 -6.98 -6.29 -15.09
CA PHE A 38 -5.82 -6.74 -14.31
C PHE A 38 -6.17 -7.29 -12.93
N LEU A 39 -7.43 -7.15 -12.49
CA LEU A 39 -7.89 -7.82 -11.28
C LEU A 39 -8.26 -9.27 -11.62
N PRO A 40 -7.87 -10.24 -10.78
CA PRO A 40 -8.31 -11.61 -10.93
C PRO A 40 -9.83 -11.65 -11.05
N LYS A 41 -10.36 -12.42 -12.00
CA LYS A 41 -11.80 -12.53 -12.19
C LYS A 41 -12.46 -13.18 -10.96
N TYR A 42 -11.69 -13.99 -10.25
CA TYR A 42 -12.12 -14.70 -9.05
C TYR A 42 -11.42 -14.11 -7.83
N SER A 43 -12.19 -13.71 -6.83
CA SER A 43 -11.65 -13.27 -5.55
C SER A 43 -11.12 -14.45 -4.74
N ASN A 44 -10.27 -14.14 -3.75
CA ASN A 44 -9.91 -15.10 -2.71
C ASN A 44 -11.18 -15.45 -1.91
N PRO A 45 -11.47 -16.74 -1.66
CA PRO A 45 -12.64 -17.11 -0.86
C PRO A 45 -12.47 -16.67 0.60
N GLU A 46 -13.53 -16.26 1.29
CA GLU A 46 -13.42 -15.86 2.71
C GLU A 46 -13.06 -17.05 3.63
N SER A 47 -13.46 -18.25 3.24
CA SER A 47 -13.17 -19.49 3.94
C SER A 47 -12.99 -20.68 3.00
N ILE A 48 -12.31 -21.72 3.46
CA ILE A 48 -12.12 -22.99 2.76
C ILE A 48 -12.10 -24.14 3.77
N ASP A 49 -12.57 -25.33 3.38
CA ASP A 49 -12.42 -26.55 4.17
C ASP A 49 -11.23 -27.37 3.64
N ILE A 50 -10.29 -27.68 4.54
CA ILE A 50 -9.08 -28.49 4.26
C ILE A 50 -9.07 -29.60 5.30
N ASP A 51 -9.08 -30.86 4.86
CA ASP A 51 -9.05 -32.05 5.72
C ASP A 51 -10.12 -32.07 6.85
N GLY A 52 -11.31 -31.55 6.56
CA GLY A 52 -12.44 -31.50 7.50
C GLY A 52 -12.38 -30.34 8.50
N GLU A 53 -11.42 -29.44 8.36
CA GLU A 53 -11.27 -28.24 9.17
C GLU A 53 -11.51 -26.99 8.32
N THR A 54 -12.26 -26.03 8.86
CA THR A 54 -12.51 -24.76 8.19
C THR A 54 -11.37 -23.77 8.48
N TYR A 55 -10.86 -23.15 7.43
CA TYR A 55 -9.86 -22.09 7.48
C TYR A 55 -10.46 -20.78 6.99
N MET A 56 -10.05 -19.66 7.59
CA MET A 56 -10.58 -18.32 7.31
C MET A 56 -9.45 -17.30 7.11
N THR A 57 -9.68 -16.32 6.25
CA THR A 57 -8.76 -15.20 6.00
C THR A 57 -9.24 -13.90 6.65
N GLY A 58 -8.50 -12.81 6.50
CA GLY A 58 -8.89 -11.46 6.98
C GLY A 58 -8.46 -11.11 8.41
N PHE A 59 -7.74 -11.99 9.11
CA PHE A 59 -7.26 -11.73 10.48
C PHE A 59 -6.08 -10.74 10.56
N TYR A 60 -5.38 -10.52 9.45
CA TYR A 60 -4.20 -9.65 9.37
C TYR A 60 -4.53 -8.25 8.83
N GLU A 61 -5.83 -7.95 8.66
CA GLU A 61 -6.39 -6.65 8.25
C GLU A 61 -5.61 -5.99 7.10
N ASN A 62 -4.92 -4.88 7.38
CA ASN A 62 -4.20 -4.09 6.38
C ASN A 62 -2.69 -4.39 6.36
N LEU A 63 -2.26 -5.52 6.90
CA LEU A 63 -0.88 -5.98 6.79
C LEU A 63 -0.65 -6.63 5.42
N TRP A 64 0.55 -6.42 4.88
CA TRP A 64 1.03 -7.03 3.67
C TRP A 64 1.82 -8.31 3.97
N VAL A 65 1.66 -9.33 3.13
CA VAL A 65 2.42 -10.58 3.23
C VAL A 65 3.81 -10.36 2.66
N GLU A 66 4.83 -10.46 3.50
CA GLU A 66 6.22 -10.16 3.13
C GLU A 66 7.19 -11.33 3.32
N GLY A 67 7.04 -12.08 4.42
CA GLY A 67 7.97 -13.17 4.80
C GLY A 67 7.55 -14.56 4.35
N ILE A 68 6.33 -14.69 3.81
CA ILE A 68 5.83 -15.93 3.24
C ILE A 68 6.17 -15.90 1.75
N VAL A 69 7.24 -16.60 1.38
CA VAL A 69 7.76 -16.65 0.02
C VAL A 69 7.69 -18.09 -0.45
N PHE A 70 6.96 -18.33 -1.53
CA PHE A 70 6.98 -19.57 -2.28
C PHE A 70 7.52 -19.29 -3.68
N GLY A 71 8.52 -20.05 -4.10
CA GLY A 71 9.09 -19.98 -5.43
C GLY A 71 8.28 -20.79 -6.45
N GLU A 72 8.59 -20.59 -7.73
CA GLU A 72 7.96 -21.36 -8.82
C GLU A 72 8.22 -22.87 -8.72
N ASP A 73 9.32 -23.27 -8.07
CA ASP A 73 9.73 -24.66 -7.86
C ASP A 73 9.13 -25.29 -6.59
N ASP A 74 8.47 -24.52 -5.73
CA ASP A 74 7.88 -25.04 -4.50
C ASP A 74 6.60 -25.83 -4.79
N ILE A 75 6.62 -27.11 -4.42
CA ILE A 75 5.48 -28.01 -4.65
C ILE A 75 4.32 -27.59 -3.74
N PRO A 76 3.13 -27.28 -4.30
CA PRO A 76 1.97 -26.96 -3.49
C PRO A 76 1.44 -28.18 -2.74
N ASP A 77 0.92 -27.97 -1.55
CA ASP A 77 0.21 -29.01 -0.79
C ASP A 77 -1.02 -29.50 -1.54
N PHE A 78 -1.77 -28.56 -2.14
CA PHE A 78 -2.88 -28.87 -3.02
C PHE A 78 -3.25 -27.67 -3.91
N GLU A 79 -4.13 -27.93 -4.88
CA GLU A 79 -4.66 -26.91 -5.76
C GLU A 79 -6.18 -26.96 -5.80
N THR A 80 -6.80 -25.78 -5.86
CA THR A 80 -8.20 -25.65 -6.26
C THR A 80 -8.27 -25.14 -7.70
N LYS A 81 -9.49 -24.96 -8.22
CA LYS A 81 -9.70 -24.48 -9.59
C LYS A 81 -8.99 -23.15 -9.87
N TYR A 82 -8.92 -22.26 -8.88
CA TYR A 82 -8.43 -20.89 -9.05
C TYR A 82 -7.22 -20.53 -8.19
N HIS A 83 -6.81 -21.42 -7.27
CA HIS A 83 -5.76 -21.12 -6.30
C HIS A 83 -4.78 -22.26 -6.16
N ILE A 84 -3.55 -21.89 -5.86
CA ILE A 84 -2.47 -22.79 -5.45
C ILE A 84 -2.26 -22.57 -3.95
N TRP A 85 -2.14 -23.66 -3.19
CA TRP A 85 -2.11 -23.62 -1.73
C TRP A 85 -0.84 -24.25 -1.20
N TRP A 86 -0.20 -23.55 -0.26
CA TRP A 86 0.95 -24.05 0.48
C TRP A 86 0.72 -23.87 1.98
N LYS A 87 1.14 -24.85 2.76
CA LYS A 87 1.21 -24.76 4.20
C LYS A 87 2.33 -23.79 4.59
N VAL A 88 2.03 -22.88 5.53
CA VAL A 88 3.05 -21.96 6.04
C VAL A 88 3.84 -22.67 7.11
N GLU A 89 5.02 -23.17 6.74
CA GLU A 89 5.93 -23.84 7.66
C GLU A 89 6.54 -22.89 8.69
N ASN A 90 6.86 -23.42 9.88
CA ASN A 90 7.42 -22.68 11.02
C ASN A 90 6.55 -21.52 11.55
N ALA A 91 5.27 -21.49 11.18
CA ALA A 91 4.33 -20.52 11.72
C ALA A 91 3.93 -20.83 13.17
N PRO A 92 3.67 -19.79 14.00
CA PRO A 92 3.12 -19.99 15.34
C PRO A 92 1.68 -20.52 15.33
N PHE A 93 0.99 -20.45 14.19
CA PHE A 93 -0.39 -20.88 13.99
C PHE A 93 -0.50 -21.81 12.78
N ASP A 94 -1.58 -22.59 12.71
CA ASP A 94 -1.84 -23.47 11.56
C ASP A 94 -2.38 -22.63 10.41
N MET A 95 -1.52 -22.35 9.42
CA MET A 95 -1.80 -21.41 8.35
C MET A 95 -1.54 -21.99 6.96
N TYR A 96 -2.33 -21.53 6.00
CA TYR A 96 -2.14 -21.75 4.58
C TYR A 96 -2.04 -20.44 3.82
N CYS A 97 -1.16 -20.42 2.83
CA CYS A 97 -1.00 -19.36 1.86
C CYS A 97 -1.69 -19.77 0.56
N ALA A 98 -2.59 -18.92 0.04
CA ALA A 98 -3.28 -19.16 -1.21
C ALA A 98 -2.91 -18.09 -2.25
N GLN A 99 -2.25 -18.49 -3.33
CA GLN A 99 -2.00 -17.62 -4.47
C GLN A 99 -3.08 -17.85 -5.54
N ASN A 100 -3.68 -16.76 -6.01
CA ASN A 100 -4.60 -16.82 -7.14
C ASN A 100 -3.82 -17.08 -8.44
N LYS A 101 -4.26 -18.07 -9.22
CA LYS A 101 -3.62 -18.46 -10.49
C LYS A 101 -3.69 -17.39 -11.58
N GLU A 102 -4.64 -16.45 -11.46
CA GLU A 102 -4.82 -15.34 -12.40
C GLU A 102 -4.11 -14.05 -11.94
N ALA A 103 -3.55 -14.02 -10.73
CA ALA A 103 -2.89 -12.81 -10.23
C ALA A 103 -1.55 -12.57 -10.93
N LEU A 104 -1.33 -11.33 -11.36
CA LEU A 104 -0.15 -10.91 -12.13
C LEU A 104 1.08 -10.61 -11.26
N TRP A 105 0.87 -10.51 -9.95
CA TRP A 105 1.92 -10.30 -8.96
C TRP A 105 1.62 -11.14 -7.73
N TRP A 106 2.66 -11.38 -6.92
CA TRP A 106 2.53 -12.05 -5.63
C TRP A 106 1.66 -11.21 -4.69
N ASN A 107 0.47 -11.72 -4.38
CA ASN A 107 -0.47 -11.10 -3.45
C ASN A 107 -1.37 -12.20 -2.85
N PRO A 108 -0.77 -13.13 -2.08
CA PRO A 108 -1.50 -14.27 -1.57
C PRO A 108 -2.47 -13.85 -0.46
N ALA A 109 -3.54 -14.62 -0.31
CA ALA A 109 -4.36 -14.58 0.89
C ALA A 109 -3.83 -15.60 1.91
N ILE A 110 -3.71 -15.18 3.18
CA ILE A 110 -3.34 -16.10 4.27
C ILE A 110 -4.59 -16.54 5.01
N TYR A 111 -4.66 -17.82 5.30
CA TYR A 111 -5.75 -18.45 6.01
C TYR A 111 -5.24 -19.09 7.29
N CYS A 112 -5.96 -18.94 8.38
CA CYS A 112 -5.71 -19.69 9.62
C CYS A 112 -6.91 -20.57 9.94
N LYS A 113 -6.69 -21.60 10.78
CA LYS A 113 -7.79 -22.44 11.24
C LYS A 113 -8.85 -21.60 11.96
N LYS A 114 -10.13 -21.81 11.67
CA LYS A 114 -11.25 -21.04 12.24
C LYS A 114 -11.27 -21.08 13.77
N SER A 115 -10.90 -22.20 14.38
CA SER A 115 -10.81 -22.34 15.83
C SER A 115 -9.68 -21.51 16.47
N GLN A 116 -8.73 -21.03 15.67
CA GLN A 116 -7.63 -20.17 16.11
C GLN A 116 -7.87 -18.69 15.75
N LEU A 117 -8.91 -18.37 14.98
CA LEU A 117 -9.09 -17.05 14.35
C LEU A 117 -8.94 -15.88 15.32
N ASP A 118 -9.66 -15.90 16.45
CA ASP A 118 -9.61 -14.83 17.45
C ASP A 118 -8.21 -14.71 18.09
N THR A 119 -7.52 -15.84 18.27
CA THR A 119 -6.15 -15.85 18.82
C THR A 119 -5.15 -15.28 17.83
N VAL A 120 -5.24 -15.66 16.55
CA VAL A 120 -4.39 -15.13 15.49
C VAL A 120 -4.64 -13.63 15.29
N LYS A 121 -5.90 -13.20 15.31
CA LYS A 121 -6.28 -11.80 15.22
C LYS A 121 -5.66 -10.98 16.36
N ASN A 122 -5.86 -11.41 17.62
CA ASN A 122 -5.28 -10.73 18.77
C ASN A 122 -3.75 -10.66 18.71
N TYR A 123 -3.08 -11.69 18.17
CA TYR A 123 -1.63 -11.68 18.01
C TYR A 123 -1.15 -10.57 17.07
N TYR A 124 -1.81 -10.38 15.92
CA TYR A 124 -1.42 -9.36 14.94
C TYR A 124 -2.01 -7.96 15.21
N GLU A 125 -2.90 -7.81 16.19
CA GLU A 125 -3.34 -6.51 16.71
C GLU A 125 -2.41 -5.97 17.82
N ASP A 126 -1.69 -6.85 18.51
CA ASP A 126 -0.82 -6.47 19.62
C ASP A 126 0.53 -5.93 19.14
N ALA A 127 0.78 -4.65 19.40
CA ALA A 127 2.02 -3.94 19.07
C ALA A 127 3.27 -4.63 19.62
N ASP A 128 3.18 -5.33 20.75
CA ASP A 128 4.31 -6.05 21.34
C ASP A 128 4.75 -7.26 20.49
N ASN A 129 3.94 -7.71 19.52
CA ASN A 129 4.29 -8.78 18.59
C ASN A 129 5.00 -8.29 17.32
N PHE A 130 5.41 -7.02 17.28
CA PHE A 130 6.08 -6.42 16.13
C PHE A 130 7.45 -5.83 16.47
N ASN A 131 8.28 -5.73 15.45
CA ASN A 131 9.49 -4.92 15.43
C ASN A 131 9.26 -3.72 14.50
N TYR A 132 9.78 -2.56 14.89
CA TYR A 132 9.60 -1.33 14.13
C TYR A 132 10.87 -0.98 13.39
N TYR A 133 10.74 -0.59 12.12
CA TYR A 133 11.84 -0.15 11.29
C TYR A 133 11.48 1.15 10.61
N ALA A 134 12.49 1.92 10.23
CA ALA A 134 12.32 3.05 9.34
C ALA A 134 13.17 2.86 8.08
N GLY A 135 12.66 3.35 6.95
CA GLY A 135 13.35 3.32 5.67
C GLY A 135 12.88 4.46 4.78
N LEU A 136 13.20 4.40 3.49
CA LEU A 136 12.76 5.38 2.51
C LEU A 136 11.68 4.78 1.61
N TYR A 137 10.73 5.61 1.20
CA TYR A 137 9.65 5.21 0.32
C TYR A 137 10.19 4.71 -1.02
N GLY A 138 9.64 3.61 -1.52
CA GLY A 138 10.13 2.95 -2.73
C GLY A 138 11.39 2.11 -2.52
N ASP A 139 11.96 2.07 -1.31
CA ASP A 139 13.02 1.12 -0.98
C ASP A 139 12.40 -0.28 -0.78
N SER A 140 12.53 -1.10 -1.82
CA SER A 140 12.13 -2.49 -1.80
C SER A 140 13.15 -3.40 -1.12
N ASN A 141 14.36 -2.89 -0.84
CA ASN A 141 15.37 -3.66 -0.16
C ASN A 141 15.05 -3.70 1.34
N LYS A 142 14.73 -4.88 1.86
CA LYS A 142 14.44 -5.03 3.29
C LYS A 142 15.69 -4.81 4.15
N ASP A 143 16.87 -5.10 3.61
CA ASP A 143 18.15 -5.07 4.32
C ASP A 143 18.66 -3.64 4.56
N SER A 144 18.12 -2.63 3.86
CA SER A 144 18.42 -1.21 4.08
C SER A 144 17.52 -0.55 5.12
N ARG A 145 16.50 -1.26 5.63
CA ARG A 145 15.64 -0.76 6.69
C ARG A 145 16.42 -0.68 8.01
N ILE A 146 16.30 0.45 8.69
CA ILE A 146 16.94 0.69 9.98
C ILE A 146 15.99 0.18 11.07
N LEU A 147 16.44 -0.81 11.83
CA LEU A 147 15.72 -1.25 13.03
C LEU A 147 15.68 -0.11 14.04
N LEU A 148 14.49 0.25 14.49
CA LEU A 148 14.29 1.21 15.56
C LEU A 148 14.43 0.43 16.88
N ASP A 149 15.54 0.61 17.58
CA ASP A 149 15.84 -0.07 18.84
C ASP A 149 15.67 0.84 20.06
N GLY A 150 15.70 0.23 21.25
CA GLY A 150 15.55 0.92 22.53
C GLY A 150 14.13 0.88 23.13
N ASN A 151 13.89 1.74 24.13
CA ASN A 151 12.58 1.87 24.78
C ASN A 151 11.63 2.70 23.90
N LEU A 152 11.12 2.08 22.85
CA LEU A 152 10.17 2.72 21.96
C LEU A 152 8.83 2.97 22.65
N ASN A 153 8.23 4.13 22.39
CA ASN A 153 6.84 4.37 22.72
C ASN A 153 5.94 3.92 21.56
N TYR A 154 5.47 2.67 21.63
CA TYR A 154 4.64 2.09 20.57
C TYR A 154 3.35 2.89 20.34
N SER A 155 2.76 3.50 21.37
CA SER A 155 1.52 4.27 21.21
C SER A 155 1.68 5.42 20.20
N PHE A 156 2.84 6.07 20.17
CA PHE A 156 3.10 7.18 19.24
C PHE A 156 3.38 6.70 17.81
N LEU A 157 4.06 5.56 17.66
CA LEU A 157 4.31 4.93 16.36
C LEU A 157 3.02 4.37 15.76
N GLU A 158 2.20 3.71 16.60
CA GLU A 158 0.94 3.10 16.22
C GLU A 158 -0.10 4.12 15.78
N GLU A 159 -0.12 5.33 16.36
CA GLU A 159 -1.01 6.40 15.90
C GLU A 159 -0.79 6.69 14.40
N ALA A 160 0.47 6.88 13.99
CA ALA A 160 0.81 7.15 12.60
C ALA A 160 0.49 5.96 11.69
N ILE A 161 0.75 4.73 12.14
CA ILE A 161 0.48 3.50 11.37
C ILE A 161 -1.02 3.25 11.21
N VAL A 162 -1.80 3.40 12.28
CA VAL A 162 -3.25 3.17 12.25
C VAL A 162 -3.94 4.22 11.39
N LEU A 163 -3.60 5.50 11.54
CA LEU A 163 -4.12 6.56 10.67
C LEU A 163 -3.81 6.26 9.21
N ASN A 164 -2.59 5.82 8.93
CA ASN A 164 -2.16 5.43 7.60
C ASN A 164 -2.96 4.27 7.00
N MET A 165 -3.26 3.25 7.80
CA MET A 165 -4.13 2.14 7.41
C MET A 165 -5.56 2.60 7.10
N GLN A 166 -6.12 3.48 7.93
CA GLN A 166 -7.46 4.02 7.75
C GLN A 166 -7.58 4.85 6.46
N ILE A 167 -6.57 5.67 6.14
CA ILE A 167 -6.52 6.44 4.89
C ILE A 167 -6.56 5.48 3.69
N LYS A 168 -5.78 4.40 3.69
CA LYS A 168 -5.76 3.42 2.58
C LYS A 168 -7.07 2.67 2.41
N ALA A 169 -7.64 2.18 3.51
CA ALA A 169 -8.92 1.50 3.49
C ALA A 169 -10.04 2.39 2.90
N ASN A 170 -9.93 3.71 3.05
CA ASN A 170 -10.85 4.67 2.44
C ASN A 170 -10.57 4.94 0.95
N LEU A 171 -9.30 5.01 0.54
CA LEU A 171 -8.92 5.19 -0.87
C LEU A 171 -9.33 4.01 -1.77
N GLU A 172 -9.21 2.77 -1.27
CA GLU A 172 -9.52 1.56 -2.04
C GLU A 172 -11.02 1.30 -2.26
N LYS A 173 -11.90 1.93 -1.47
CA LYS A 173 -13.37 1.79 -1.59
C LYS A 173 -13.96 2.56 -2.78
N GLY A 174 -13.15 3.15 -3.65
CA GLY A 174 -13.59 3.80 -4.90
C GLY A 174 -14.56 4.96 -4.69
N SER A 175 -14.65 5.49 -3.47
CA SER A 175 -15.67 6.45 -3.08
C SER A 175 -15.02 7.61 -2.33
N LEU A 176 -14.78 8.69 -3.07
CA LEU A 176 -14.52 10.04 -2.56
C LEU A 176 -15.71 10.62 -1.72
N THR A 177 -16.62 9.77 -1.23
CA THR A 177 -17.71 10.16 -0.33
C THR A 177 -17.41 9.86 1.13
N GLY A 178 -16.29 9.20 1.45
CA GLY A 178 -15.71 9.18 2.80
C GLY A 178 -15.01 10.47 3.21
N LYS A 179 -15.39 11.62 2.63
CA LYS A 179 -14.87 12.95 2.99
C LYS A 179 -15.21 13.38 4.42
N GLU A 180 -16.02 12.61 5.15
CA GLU A 180 -16.46 12.97 6.50
C GLU A 180 -15.46 12.62 7.61
N ASP A 181 -14.41 11.82 7.37
CA ASP A 181 -13.67 11.17 8.49
C ASP A 181 -12.29 11.77 8.84
N PHE A 182 -11.73 12.68 8.04
CA PHE A 182 -10.40 13.26 8.33
C PHE A 182 -10.32 14.79 8.20
N SER A 183 -11.45 15.47 7.96
CA SER A 183 -11.45 16.92 7.67
C SER A 183 -10.90 17.80 8.80
N ASP A 184 -10.92 17.29 10.03
CA ASP A 184 -10.40 17.93 11.23
C ASP A 184 -8.86 17.84 11.35
N ILE A 185 -8.25 16.86 10.69
CA ILE A 185 -6.79 16.62 10.70
C ILE A 185 -6.14 16.82 9.33
N GLU A 186 -6.94 17.04 8.27
CA GLU A 186 -6.48 17.32 6.92
C GLU A 186 -5.85 18.71 6.83
N VAL A 187 -4.70 18.78 6.15
CA VAL A 187 -3.97 20.02 5.89
C VAL A 187 -3.41 20.04 4.47
N HIS A 188 -3.13 21.24 3.99
CA HIS A 188 -2.36 21.45 2.77
C HIS A 188 -0.92 21.83 3.12
N VAL A 189 0.04 21.04 2.64
CA VAL A 189 1.47 21.31 2.84
C VAL A 189 2.04 21.86 1.52
N PRO A 190 2.58 23.09 1.50
CA PRO A 190 3.23 23.65 0.32
C PRO A 190 4.46 22.82 -0.09
N SER A 191 4.64 22.54 -1.38
CA SER A 191 5.74 21.69 -1.86
C SER A 191 7.14 22.26 -1.55
N ASP A 192 7.28 23.58 -1.41
CA ASP A 192 8.55 24.24 -1.09
C ASP A 192 8.94 24.12 0.39
N GLU A 193 8.01 23.71 1.26
CA GLU A 193 8.28 23.39 2.66
C GLU A 193 8.69 21.93 2.90
N ILE A 194 8.43 21.07 1.91
CA ILE A 194 8.68 19.63 1.98
C ILE A 194 10.18 19.36 1.78
N LEU A 195 10.76 18.65 2.74
CA LEU A 195 12.12 18.15 2.64
C LEU A 195 12.18 17.03 1.58
N PRO A 196 13.28 16.91 0.81
CA PRO A 196 13.43 15.89 -0.22
C PRO A 196 13.73 14.50 0.37
N VAL A 197 12.94 14.09 1.36
CA VAL A 197 13.00 12.82 2.07
C VAL A 197 11.58 12.31 2.27
N GLN A 198 11.40 11.01 2.02
CA GLN A 198 10.11 10.34 2.18
C GLN A 198 10.33 9.13 3.09
N PRO A 199 10.39 9.32 4.41
CA PRO A 199 10.56 8.21 5.32
C PRO A 199 9.30 7.34 5.31
N VAL A 200 9.48 6.07 5.63
CA VAL A 200 8.40 5.11 5.85
C VAL A 200 8.66 4.41 7.17
N LEU A 201 7.62 4.27 7.97
CA LEU A 201 7.64 3.43 9.16
C LEU A 201 7.06 2.05 8.83
N TYR A 202 7.87 1.04 9.07
CA TYR A 202 7.51 -0.35 8.92
C TYR A 202 7.25 -0.94 10.29
N ARG A 203 6.14 -1.67 10.41
CA ARG A 203 5.89 -2.57 11.54
C ARG A 203 5.85 -3.99 11.00
N ILE A 204 6.84 -4.78 11.38
CA ILE A 204 7.07 -6.15 10.88
C ILE A 204 6.81 -7.13 12.01
N SER A 205 5.97 -8.14 11.78
CA SER A 205 5.65 -9.14 12.80
C SER A 205 6.90 -9.89 13.24
N LYS A 206 6.97 -10.30 14.51
CA LYS A 206 8.15 -11.01 15.06
C LYS A 206 8.36 -12.40 14.45
N ASP A 207 7.31 -13.00 13.90
CA ASP A 207 7.42 -14.21 13.05
C ASP A 207 7.90 -13.91 11.63
N GLY A 208 8.02 -12.64 11.25
CA GLY A 208 8.56 -12.16 9.98
C GLY A 208 7.58 -12.22 8.81
N PHE A 209 6.34 -12.69 9.00
CA PHE A 209 5.43 -12.92 7.89
C PHE A 209 4.74 -11.68 7.35
N PHE A 210 4.44 -10.72 8.20
CA PHE A 210 3.58 -9.58 7.88
C PHE A 210 4.28 -8.25 8.12
N THR A 211 4.04 -7.28 7.24
CA THR A 211 4.52 -5.89 7.37
C THR A 211 3.39 -4.90 7.14
N THR A 212 3.49 -3.67 7.65
CA THR A 212 2.60 -2.59 7.24
C THR A 212 2.72 -2.24 5.76
N ILE A 213 1.61 -1.86 5.14
CA ILE A 213 1.60 -1.28 3.79
C ILE A 213 2.38 0.04 3.81
N GLN A 214 3.31 0.19 2.86
CA GLN A 214 4.13 1.39 2.71
C GLN A 214 3.26 2.59 2.34
N ASN A 215 3.47 3.70 3.03
CA ASN A 215 3.01 5.00 2.57
C ASN A 215 4.08 6.05 2.80
N SER A 216 4.16 6.94 1.83
CA SER A 216 5.03 8.09 1.87
C SER A 216 4.55 9.04 2.96
N TRP A 217 5.50 9.53 3.74
CA TRP A 217 5.26 10.55 4.75
C TRP A 217 5.85 11.85 4.23
N ILE A 218 5.12 12.95 4.45
CA ILE A 218 5.61 14.29 4.14
C ILE A 218 6.36 14.79 5.35
N VAL A 219 7.63 15.13 5.16
CA VAL A 219 8.47 15.72 6.20
C VAL A 219 8.73 17.17 5.88
N THR A 220 8.50 18.03 6.86
CA THR A 220 8.94 19.42 6.85
C THR A 220 10.02 19.62 7.92
N LYS A 221 10.54 20.84 8.05
CA LYS A 221 11.50 21.15 9.12
C LYS A 221 10.95 20.97 10.54
N LYS A 222 9.63 20.93 10.72
CA LYS A 222 8.99 20.96 12.04
C LYS A 222 7.97 19.87 12.28
N GLU A 223 7.44 19.29 11.22
CA GLU A 223 6.30 18.37 11.31
C GLU A 223 6.44 17.22 10.29
N ILE A 224 5.93 16.06 10.68
CA ILE A 224 5.66 14.91 9.81
C ILE A 224 4.15 14.77 9.62
N PHE A 225 3.75 14.45 8.38
CA PHE A 225 2.37 14.19 8.01
C PHE A 225 2.27 12.87 7.23
N ILE A 226 1.11 12.23 7.30
CA ILE A 226 0.79 11.11 6.42
C ILE A 226 0.32 11.67 5.07
N GLU A 227 0.96 11.28 3.96
CA GLU A 227 0.59 11.77 2.63
C GLU A 227 -0.79 11.24 2.22
N GLY A 228 -1.65 12.15 1.74
CA GLY A 228 -2.95 11.82 1.17
C GLY A 228 -2.90 11.80 -0.35
N MET A 229 -3.08 12.96 -0.98
CA MET A 229 -3.13 13.11 -2.43
C MET A 229 -2.42 14.39 -2.87
N TYR A 230 -1.74 14.34 -4.02
CA TYR A 230 -1.17 15.52 -4.67
C TYR A 230 -2.27 16.33 -5.36
N ASP A 231 -2.50 17.56 -4.92
CA ASP A 231 -3.49 18.48 -5.51
C ASP A 231 -2.80 19.33 -6.61
N GLY A 232 -2.65 18.71 -7.78
CA GLY A 232 -1.91 19.28 -8.90
C GLY A 232 -2.57 20.47 -9.62
N GLU A 233 -3.70 21.00 -9.16
CA GLU A 233 -4.48 21.99 -9.92
C GLU A 233 -4.42 23.44 -9.41
N ALA A 234 -3.98 23.72 -8.17
CA ALA A 234 -4.05 25.10 -7.65
C ALA A 234 -2.79 25.66 -6.99
N GLU A 235 -2.03 24.90 -6.19
CA GLU A 235 -1.02 25.52 -5.29
C GLU A 235 0.29 24.74 -5.10
N GLN A 236 0.68 23.82 -6.00
CA GLN A 236 1.85 22.94 -5.79
C GLN A 236 1.90 22.45 -4.33
N SER A 237 0.82 21.86 -3.86
CA SER A 237 0.68 21.45 -2.46
C SER A 237 0.15 20.03 -2.38
N TYR A 238 0.40 19.40 -1.24
CA TYR A 238 -0.07 18.05 -0.95
C TYR A 238 -1.16 18.12 0.11
N THR A 239 -2.25 17.40 -0.10
CA THR A 239 -3.16 17.04 0.98
C THR A 239 -2.45 16.03 1.86
N ALA A 240 -2.36 16.34 3.15
CA ALA A 240 -1.71 15.50 4.14
C ALA A 240 -2.54 15.47 5.43
N TYR A 241 -2.27 14.49 6.28
CA TYR A 241 -3.03 14.28 7.52
C TYR A 241 -2.10 14.39 8.74
N LYS A 242 -2.58 15.14 9.73
CA LYS A 242 -1.88 15.34 11.00
C LYS A 242 -2.03 14.14 11.92
N ILE A 243 -0.95 13.87 12.65
CA ILE A 243 -0.95 13.11 13.90
C ILE A 243 -0.85 14.07 15.08
N SER A 244 -1.05 13.58 16.29
CA SER A 244 -0.88 14.35 17.52
C SER A 244 0.51 15.00 17.60
N SER A 245 0.60 16.14 18.28
CA SER A 245 1.86 16.86 18.46
C SER A 245 2.89 16.00 19.19
N GLU A 246 2.48 15.20 20.18
CA GLU A 246 3.39 14.30 20.90
C GLU A 246 3.98 13.22 19.99
N SER A 247 3.16 12.60 19.15
CA SER A 247 3.64 11.60 18.18
C SER A 247 4.52 12.23 17.11
N ASN A 248 4.18 13.43 16.65
CA ASN A 248 4.96 14.19 15.68
C ASN A 248 6.38 14.49 16.21
N GLU A 249 6.48 15.05 17.41
CA GLU A 249 7.76 15.36 18.05
C GLU A 249 8.59 14.08 18.28
N TYR A 250 7.94 13.02 18.76
CA TYR A 250 8.59 11.74 19.01
C TYR A 250 9.17 11.11 17.74
N ILE A 251 8.38 11.05 16.68
CA ILE A 251 8.78 10.44 15.41
C ILE A 251 9.86 11.28 14.72
N LEU A 252 9.74 12.61 14.68
CA LEU A 252 10.78 13.48 14.13
C LEU A 252 12.13 13.27 14.82
N LYS A 253 12.10 13.22 16.15
CA LYS A 253 13.30 12.95 16.94
C LYS A 253 13.88 11.59 16.57
N LEU A 254 13.05 10.55 16.52
CA LEU A 254 13.47 9.19 16.21
C LEU A 254 14.11 9.08 14.81
N LEU A 255 13.51 9.71 13.79
CA LEU A 255 14.07 9.72 12.43
C LEU A 255 15.40 10.48 12.36
N SER A 256 15.52 11.60 13.08
CA SER A 256 16.76 12.39 13.10
C SER A 256 17.89 11.66 13.84
N GLU A 257 17.58 11.02 14.98
CA GLU A 257 18.56 10.21 15.73
C GLU A 257 19.09 9.01 14.93
N ASN A 258 18.27 8.50 14.00
CA ASN A 258 18.64 7.41 13.08
C ASN A 258 19.21 7.90 11.74
N GLY A 259 19.43 9.21 11.57
CA GLY A 259 20.06 9.78 10.37
C GLY A 259 19.23 9.67 9.09
N ILE A 260 17.91 9.53 9.22
CA ILE A 260 16.98 9.45 8.09
C ILE A 260 16.63 10.85 7.58
N ILE A 261 16.49 11.81 8.50
CA ILE A 261 16.20 13.24 8.22
C ILE A 261 17.25 14.17 8.81
#